data_AF-A0A7W0UGF1-F1
#
_entry.id   AF-A0A7W0UGF1-F1
#
_cell.length_a   1.000
_cell.length_b   1.000
_cell.length_c   1.000
_cell.angle_alpha   90.00
_cell.angle_beta   90.00
_cell.angle_gamma   90.00
#
_symmetry.space_group_name_H-M   'P 1'
#
loop_
_entity.id
_entity.type
_entity.pdbx_description
1 polymer ?
#
loop_
_entity_poly.entity_id
_entity_poly.type
_entity_poly.pdbx_seq_one_letter_code
_entity_poly.pdbx_strand_id
1 'polypeptide(L)' 'FGHDVPIVTLVDGHPHTLAFLGGPIACLGVHRFGQSGDLEELYEHHQIDAESVIGAVLDLLE' A
#
# COMPACT_ATOMS: atom_id res chain seq x y z
N PHE A 1 14.38 -11.19 -21.30
CA PHE A 1 12.97 -10.98 -20.94
C PHE A 1 12.94 -10.91 -19.42
N GLY A 2 13.35 -9.78 -18.83
CA GLY A 2 12.53 -8.58 -18.63
C GLY A 2 12.08 -8.67 -17.18
N HIS A 3 12.90 -8.18 -16.25
CA HIS A 3 12.64 -8.28 -14.80
C HIS A 3 11.23 -7.75 -14.54
N ASP A 4 10.38 -8.53 -13.88
CA ASP A 4 9.06 -8.04 -13.47
C ASP A 4 9.28 -6.77 -12.66
N VAL A 5 8.65 -5.67 -13.06
CA VAL A 5 8.81 -4.38 -12.39
C VAL A 5 7.93 -4.42 -11.14
N PRO A 6 8.49 -4.31 -9.91
CA PRO A 6 7.69 -4.30 -8.71
C PRO A 6 6.77 -3.08 -8.69
N ILE A 7 5.54 -3.26 -8.23
CA ILE A 7 4.50 -2.23 -8.20
C ILE A 7 4.05 -2.01 -6.75
N VAL A 8 4.07 -0.77 -6.30
CA VAL A 8 3.37 -0.37 -5.07
C VAL A 8 2.21 0.52 -5.47
N THR A 9 1.01 0.20 -4.98
CA THR A 9 -0.21 0.98 -5.25
C THR A 9 -0.79 1.54 -3.97
N LEU A 10 -1.31 2.77 -4.03
CA LEU A 10 -2.03 3.43 -2.95
C LEU A 10 -3.43 3.80 -3.43
N VAL A 11 -4.44 3.50 -2.60
CA VAL A 11 -5.82 3.94 -2.85
C VAL A 11 -6.50 4.29 -1.53
N ASP A 12 -7.30 5.35 -1.54
CA ASP A 12 -8.26 5.65 -0.47
C ASP A 12 -9.46 4.68 -0.57
N GLY A 13 -9.22 3.44 -0.17
CA GLY A 13 -10.17 2.33 -0.29
C GLY A 13 -9.50 0.99 0.00
N HIS A 14 -10.29 -0.10 -0.06
CA HIS A 14 -9.75 -1.42 0.24
C HIS A 14 -8.62 -1.79 -0.74
N PRO A 15 -7.44 -2.25 -0.25
CA PRO A 15 -6.27 -2.46 -1.10
C PRO A 15 -6.51 -3.41 -2.29
N HIS A 16 -7.40 -4.39 -2.10
CA HIS A 16 -7.76 -5.35 -3.15
C HIS A 16 -8.36 -4.71 -4.42
N THR A 17 -8.77 -3.44 -4.38
CA THR A 17 -9.26 -2.69 -5.55
C THR A 17 -8.28 -2.69 -6.71
N LEU A 18 -6.96 -2.66 -6.44
CA LEU A 18 -5.91 -2.57 -7.46
C LEU A 18 -5.11 -3.87 -7.64
N ALA A 19 -5.45 -4.93 -6.90
CA ALA A 19 -4.73 -6.21 -6.94
C ALA A 19 -4.77 -6.90 -8.33
N PHE A 20 -5.71 -6.50 -9.19
CA PHE A 20 -5.83 -7.04 -10.55
C PHE A 20 -4.68 -6.65 -11.49
N LEU A 21 -3.85 -5.66 -11.12
CA LEU A 21 -2.72 -5.19 -11.93
C LEU A 21 -1.62 -6.24 -12.08
N GLY A 22 -1.55 -7.22 -11.17
CA GLY A 22 -0.63 -8.36 -11.25
C GLY A 22 0.85 -8.01 -11.02
N GLY A 23 1.72 -9.00 -11.24
CA GLY A 23 3.16 -8.91 -10.99
C GLY A 23 3.53 -8.96 -9.49
N PRO A 24 4.80 -8.74 -9.13
CA PRO A 24 5.22 -8.47 -7.76
C PRO A 24 4.59 -7.14 -7.31
N ILE A 25 3.54 -7.22 -6.51
CA ILE A 25 2.71 -6.07 -6.15
C ILE A 25 2.43 -6.00 -4.65
N ALA A 26 2.59 -4.80 -4.08
CA ALA A 26 2.06 -4.44 -2.77
C ALA A 26 0.89 -3.46 -2.97
N CYS A 27 -0.28 -3.84 -2.48
CA CYS A 27 -1.46 -2.99 -2.51
C CYS A 27 -1.67 -2.39 -1.13
N LEU A 28 -1.62 -1.06 -1.02
CA LEU A 28 -1.80 -0.30 0.20
C LEU A 28 -3.10 0.52 0.13
N GLY A 29 -3.74 0.70 1.28
CA GLY A 29 -5.05 1.35 1.37
C GLY A 29 -5.78 1.03 2.67
N VAL A 30 -7.04 1.41 2.74
CA VAL A 30 -7.85 1.34 3.95
C VAL A 30 -8.46 -0.07 4.12
N HIS A 31 -8.05 -0.79 5.16
CA HIS A 31 -8.57 -2.14 5.45
C HIS A 31 -9.94 -2.15 6.15
N ARG A 32 -10.23 -1.15 6.98
CA ARG A 32 -11.48 -1.02 7.72
C ARG A 32 -11.88 0.44 7.78
N PHE A 33 -13.18 0.68 7.68
CA PHE A 33 -13.77 2.00 7.80
C PHE A 33 -14.14 2.32 9.25
N GLY A 34 -14.18 3.62 9.60
CA GLY A 34 -14.77 4.11 10.84
C GLY A 34 -13.78 4.61 11.89
N GLN A 35 -12.51 4.78 11.53
CA GLN A 35 -11.52 5.41 12.39
C GLN A 35 -11.61 6.93 12.34
N SER A 36 -11.30 7.56 13.48
CA SER A 36 -11.20 9.01 13.65
C SER A 36 -9.85 9.31 14.29
N GLY A 37 -9.23 10.40 13.87
CA GLY A 37 -7.89 10.81 14.28
C GLY A 37 -7.46 11.99 13.42
N ASP A 38 -6.27 12.50 13.64
CA ASP A 38 -5.65 13.41 12.69
C ASP A 38 -5.12 12.66 11.44
N LEU A 39 -4.61 13.41 10.47
CA LEU A 39 -4.19 12.82 9.20
C LEU A 39 -3.01 11.86 9.37
N GLU A 40 -2.04 12.20 10.22
CA GLU A 40 -0.83 11.40 10.43
C GLU A 40 -1.19 10.09 11.14
N GLU A 41 -2.01 10.18 12.20
CA GLU A 41 -2.53 9.02 12.93
C GLU A 41 -3.32 8.09 12.01
N LEU A 42 -4.15 8.63 11.11
CA LEU A 42 -4.93 7.81 10.18
C LEU A 42 -4.08 7.17 9.09
N TYR A 43 -3.03 7.84 8.62
CA TYR A 43 -2.10 7.26 7.65
C TYR A 43 -1.28 6.14 8.27
N GLU A 44 -0.77 6.34 9.49
CA GLU A 44 -0.08 5.29 10.25
C GLU A 44 -1.04 4.12 10.54
N HIS A 45 -2.26 4.41 11.00
CA HIS A 45 -3.25 3.37 11.30
C HIS A 45 -3.57 2.48 10.10
N HIS A 46 -3.63 3.07 8.90
CA HIS A 46 -3.87 2.34 7.65
C HIS A 46 -2.60 1.86 6.95
N GLN A 47 -1.41 2.11 7.51
CA GLN A 47 -0.10 1.74 6.94
C GLN A 47 0.07 2.31 5.52
N ILE A 48 -0.37 3.56 5.33
CA ILE A 48 -0.24 4.33 4.09
C ILE A 48 0.60 5.59 4.27
N ASP A 49 1.23 5.76 5.44
CA ASP A 49 2.25 6.77 5.66
C ASP A 49 3.54 6.46 4.88
N ALA A 50 4.45 7.44 4.84
CA ALA A 50 5.66 7.33 4.05
C ALA A 50 6.58 6.17 4.49
N GLU A 51 6.65 5.86 5.79
CA GLU A 51 7.51 4.78 6.29
C GLU A 51 6.97 3.42 5.88
N SER A 52 5.65 3.20 6.02
CA SER A 52 5.00 1.98 5.53
C SER A 52 5.15 1.80 4.01
N VAL A 53 5.04 2.88 3.23
CA VAL A 53 5.25 2.83 1.77
C VAL A 53 6.67 2.42 1.42
N ILE A 54 7.66 3.00 2.09
CA ILE A 54 9.08 2.64 1.87
C ILE A 54 9.33 1.19 2.26
N GLY A 55 8.77 0.72 3.39
CA GLY A 55 8.84 -0.68 3.82
C GLY A 55 8.31 -1.62 2.74
N ALA A 56 7.11 -1.35 2.21
CA ALA A 56 6.52 -2.16 1.15
C ALA A 56 7.35 -2.17 -0.14
N VAL A 57 8.03 -1.06 -0.48
CA VAL A 57 8.96 -1.03 -1.61
C VAL A 57 10.18 -1.92 -1.34
N LEU A 58 10.78 -1.83 -0.16
CA LEU A 58 11.95 -2.63 0.20
C LEU A 58 11.62 -4.13 0.21
N ASP A 59 10.47 -4.51 0.76
CA ASP A 59 9.97 -5.90 0.79
C ASP A 59 9.80 -6.50 -0.62
N LEU A 60 9.52 -5.70 -1.64
CA LEU A 60 9.39 -6.14 -3.03
C LEU A 60 10.72 -6.20 -3.79
N LEU A 61 11.79 -5.61 -3.26
CA LEU A 61 13.12 -5.60 -3.86
C LEU A 61 14.02 -6.75 -3.37
N GLU A 62 13.65 -7.39 -2.25
CA GLU A 62 14.29 -8.60 -1.73
C GLU A 62 13.88 -9.87 -2.51
#